data_AF-A0A2T5ASW3-F1
#
_entry.id   AF-A0A2T5ASW3-F1
#
_cell.length_a   1.000
_cell.length_b   1.000
_cell.length_c   1.000
_cell.angle_alpha   90.00
_cell.angle_beta   90.00
_cell.angle_gamma   90.00
#
_symmetry.space_group_name_H-M   'P 1'
#
loop_
_entity.id
_entity.type
_entity.pdbx_description
1 polymer ?
#
loop_
_entity_poly.entity_id
_entity_poly.type
_entity_poly.pdbx_seq_one_letter_code
_entity_poly.pdbx_strand_id
1 'polypeptide(L)' 'MQFPTSVKDHPVVEQAVRRLDDLGDPRYGRMLVRCLDDTLARTLHPMPDGTAFVVTGTRRWARAA' A
#
# COMPACT_ATOMS: atom_id res chain seq x y z
N MET A 1 -15.58 -4.03 6.61
CA MET A 1 -14.12 -4.13 6.79
C MET A 1 -13.51 -2.87 6.22
N GLN A 2 -12.55 -2.26 6.94
CA GLN A 2 -11.83 -1.08 6.45
C GLN A 2 -10.51 -1.55 5.84
N PHE A 3 -10.29 -1.26 4.56
CA PHE A 3 -9.02 -1.59 3.90
C PHE A 3 -7.91 -0.71 4.45
N PRO A 4 -6.69 -1.24 4.65
CA PRO A 4 -5.59 -0.47 5.19
C PRO A 4 -5.18 0.64 4.23
N THR A 5 -4.95 1.83 4.77
CA THR A 5 -4.51 3.01 4.02
C THR A 5 -3.02 3.30 4.17
N SER A 6 -2.38 2.73 5.19
CA SER A 6 -0.95 2.78 5.42
C SER A 6 -0.42 1.48 6.01
N VAL A 7 0.87 1.21 5.78
CA VAL A 7 1.62 0.15 6.46
C VAL A 7 1.56 0.29 7.99
N LYS A 8 1.51 1.52 8.51
CA LYS A 8 1.45 1.80 9.95
C LYS A 8 0.20 1.25 10.62
N ASP A 9 -0.87 1.06 9.85
CA ASP A 9 -2.13 0.53 10.35
C ASP A 9 -2.09 -1.00 10.50
N HIS A 10 -1.00 -1.65 10.07
CA HIS A 10 -0.89 -3.11 10.03
C HIS A 10 0.43 -3.64 10.64
N PRO A 11 0.43 -4.03 11.93
CA PRO A 11 1.66 -4.37 12.66
C PRO A 11 2.42 -5.58 12.07
N VAL A 12 1.73 -6.50 11.40
CA VAL A 12 2.37 -7.62 10.68
C VAL A 12 3.18 -7.14 9.47
N VAL A 13 2.68 -6.14 8.73
CA VAL A 13 3.40 -5.59 7.56
C VAL A 13 4.59 -4.78 8.04
N GLU A 14 4.43 -4.00 9.12
CA GLU A 14 5.54 -3.27 9.73
C GLU A 14 6.66 -4.22 10.20
N GLN A 15 6.32 -5.34 10.86
CA GLN A 15 7.30 -6.36 11.25
C GLN A 15 8.00 -7.00 10.05
N ALA A 16 7.27 -7.27 8.96
CA ALA A 16 7.85 -7.85 7.74
C ALA A 16 8.86 -6.89 7.09
N VAL A 17 8.57 -5.59 7.06
CA VAL A 17 9.51 -4.60 6.50
C VAL A 17 10.74 -4.41 7.38
N ARG A 18 10.60 -4.41 8.71
CA ARG A 18 11.76 -4.31 9.62
C ARG A 18 12.73 -5.48 9.44
N ARG A 19 12.24 -6.70 9.19
CA ARG A 19 13.10 -7.87 8.90
C ARG A 19 13.86 -7.75 7.58
N LEU A 20 13.43 -6.88 6.66
CA LEU A 20 14.14 -6.63 5.41
C LEU A 20 15.29 -5.63 5.58
N ASP A 21 15.22 -4.74 6.58
CA ASP A 21 16.37 -3.91 6.96
C ASP A 21 17.54 -4.79 7.46
N ASP A 22 17.24 -5.94 8.06
CA ASP A 22 18.24 -6.92 8.51
C ASP A 22 18.92 -7.68 7.35
N LEU A 23 18.41 -7.59 6.11
CA LEU A 23 18.96 -8.29 4.95
C LEU A 23 20.06 -7.51 4.20
N GLY A 24 20.38 -6.29 4.63
CA GLY A 24 21.48 -5.53 4.02
C GLY A 24 21.32 -4.03 4.18
N ASP A 25 21.12 -3.32 3.07
CA ASP A 25 21.04 -1.86 3.09
C ASP A 25 19.67 -1.39 3.63
N PRO A 26 19.62 -0.64 4.74
CA PRO A 26 18.38 -0.15 5.33
C PRO A 26 17.61 0.84 4.44
N ARG A 27 18.19 1.27 3.31
CA ARG A 27 17.45 2.00 2.26
C ARG A 27 16.40 1.12 1.59
N TYR A 28 16.59 -0.20 1.54
CA TYR A 28 15.64 -1.11 0.90
C TYR A 28 14.36 -1.29 1.71
N GLY A 29 14.43 -1.43 3.03
CA GLY A 29 13.22 -1.47 3.86
C GLY A 29 12.47 -0.14 3.78
N ARG A 30 13.16 1.00 3.86
CA ARG A 30 12.54 2.32 3.63
C ARG A 30 11.87 2.46 2.26
N MET A 31 12.52 1.99 1.19
CA MET A 31 11.95 1.99 -0.16
C MET A 31 10.70 1.10 -0.22
N LEU A 32 10.75 -0.08 0.39
CA LEU A 32 9.62 -0.99 0.43
C LEU A 32 8.43 -0.38 1.17
N VAL A 33 8.62 0.20 2.37
CA VAL A 33 7.55 0.92 3.09
C VAL A 33 6.91 1.95 2.18
N ARG A 34 7.73 2.76 1.50
CA ARG A 34 7.25 3.81 0.61
C ARG A 34 6.42 3.26 -0.56
N CYS A 35 6.86 2.17 -1.19
CA CYS A 35 6.13 1.53 -2.29
C CYS A 35 4.78 0.95 -1.83
N LEU A 36 4.75 0.33 -0.64
CA LEU A 36 3.51 -0.19 -0.05
C LEU A 36 2.56 0.95 0.32
N ASP A 37 3.03 2.00 0.99
CA ASP A 37 2.19 3.16 1.34
C ASP A 37 1.62 3.83 0.08
N ASP A 38 2.41 4.02 -0.98
CA ASP A 38 1.91 4.61 -2.23
C ASP A 38 0.83 3.72 -2.88
N THR A 39 1.01 2.40 -2.85
CA THR A 39 0.03 1.44 -3.36
C THR A 39 -1.27 1.51 -2.56
N LEU A 40 -1.21 1.38 -1.24
CA LEU A 40 -2.38 1.39 -0.36
C LEU A 40 -3.13 2.72 -0.45
N ALA A 41 -2.42 3.85 -0.47
CA ALA A 41 -3.03 5.17 -0.45
C ALA A 41 -3.63 5.59 -1.80
N ARG A 42 -3.10 5.09 -2.93
CA ARG A 42 -3.42 5.67 -4.25
C ARG A 42 -4.04 4.70 -5.25
N THR A 43 -3.98 3.40 -4.98
CA THR A 43 -4.52 2.39 -5.91
C THR A 43 -5.78 1.71 -5.40
N LEU A 44 -6.00 1.74 -4.08
CA LEU A 44 -7.03 0.95 -3.40
C LEU A 44 -8.30 1.80 -3.19
N HIS A 45 -9.39 1.39 -3.81
CA HIS A 45 -10.70 2.03 -3.69
C HIS A 45 -11.70 1.07 -3.04
N PRO A 46 -12.09 1.30 -1.76
CA PRO A 46 -13.09 0.49 -1.09
C PRO A 46 -14.47 0.60 -1.76
N MET A 47 -15.19 -0.51 -1.82
CA MET A 47 -16.55 -0.58 -2.36
C MET A 47 -17.59 -0.75 -1.23
N PRO A 48 -18.84 -0.30 -1.41
CA PRO A 48 -19.89 -0.42 -0.39
C PRO A 48 -20.23 -1.86 0.01
N ASP A 49 -19.96 -2.83 -0.86
CA ASP A 49 -20.20 -4.27 -0.63
C ASP A 49 -19.08 -4.95 0.17
N GLY A 50 -18.06 -4.19 0.61
CA GLY A 50 -16.92 -4.71 1.35
C GLY A 50 -15.79 -5.26 0.48
N THR A 51 -15.90 -5.15 -0.85
CA THR A 51 -14.80 -5.44 -1.78
C THR A 51 -13.91 -4.21 -2.02
N ALA A 52 -12.85 -4.38 -2.81
CA ALA A 52 -11.97 -3.29 -3.21
C ALA A 52 -11.65 -3.35 -4.71
N PHE A 53 -11.60 -2.18 -5.34
CA PHE A 53 -11.09 -2.00 -6.69
C PHE A 53 -9.64 -1.50 -6.64
N VAL A 54 -8.75 -2.11 -7.42
CA VAL A 54 -7.32 -1.78 -7.42
C VAL A 54 -6.89 -1.25 -8.79
N VAL A 55 -6.41 -0.01 -8.83
CA VAL A 55 -5.95 0.65 -10.06
C VAL A 55 -4.46 0.40 -10.28
N THR A 56 -4.07 -0.08 -11.46
CA THR A 56 -2.66 -0.39 -11.78
C THR A 56 -1.82 0.83 -12.21
N GLY A 57 -1.99 1.99 -11.57
CA GLY A 57 -1.23 3.22 -11.86
C GLY A 57 -1.80 4.09 -12.99
N THR A 58 -0.96 4.91 -13.65
CA THR A 58 -1.39 5.90 -14.65
C THR A 58 -1.92 5.26 -15.94
N ARG A 59 -3.17 4.83 -15.89
CA ARG A 59 -4.14 5.15 -16.94
C ARG A 59 -4.97 6.30 -16.41
N ARG A 60 -5.00 7.39 -17.16
CA ARG A 60 -5.83 8.57 -16.92
C ARG A 60 -7.29 8.10 -16.83
N TRP A 61 -7.79 7.82 -15.64
CA TRP A 61 -9.22 7.52 -15.46
C TRP A 61 -9.96 8.80 -15.79
N ALA A 62 -10.62 8.73 -16.94
CA ALA A 62 -11.33 9.82 -17.55
C ALA A 62 -12.40 10.35 -16.59
N ARG A 63 -12.63 11.66 -16.68
CA ARG A 63 -13.86 12.32 -16.27
C ARG A 63 -15.06 11.42 -16.57
N ALA A 64 -15.65 10.80 -15.56
CA ALA A 64 -17.01 10.27 -15.56
C ALA A 64 -17.34 9.77 -14.15
N ALA A 65 -17.62 10.72 -13.26
CA ALA A 65 -18.60 10.59 -12.19
C ALA A 65 -19.18 11.99 -11.97
#